data_AF-A0A6F9CSG2-F1
#
_entry.id   AF-A0A6F9CSG2-F1
#
_cell.length_a   1.000
_cell.length_b   1.000
_cell.length_c   1.000
_cell.angle_alpha   90.00
_cell.angle_beta   90.00
_cell.angle_gamma   90.00
#
_symmetry.space_group_name_H-M   'P 1'
#
loop_
_entity.id
_entity.type
_entity.pdbx_description
1 polymer ?
#
loop_
_entity_poly.entity_id
_entity_poly.type
_entity_poly.pdbx_seq_one_letter_code
_entity_poly.pdbx_strand_id
1 'polypeptide(L)'
;MERQDSRQATSDYPHPFIHKLKLTRAQRIRGMVLGTILFPIRIFLVALCFLMMWPIARLRSAGLSELERSRPVVVGWRWWLLHPIIRVLGRAAFFFLGFFWIRVKGRRAGRKEAPVLAVAPHSSFLDMLVLTETQLPTVVSRSENLKIPVIGALLEFNQSVMVNRKNPESRKQAVAQIKERLTSNGYWPQASSGAFLAGVPVQPVLLHYPNKLDTVRWTHKGTTWVETLWHTCSQLYTNVTVEYLPVYTPSQEEKDDSNLYADNIQKLMAKALGIPATDHVMGRVPTRMLGGLSLPLEPPARETLSLLHKDGLRESEVKVALTQMIDRCQSELGSSAVVDELVPLMGLTDRQTAAKICGLYSEVKYSELYDTEGSGSLTAVDVSNLMGALVGKDLFRVLTTHPTYQKLISEYLASEEAESTTPSTPLINGKVANNNEGLPSDNRSALLSKTADNSSALPNKKDD
;
A
#
# COMPACT_ATOMS: atom_id res chain seq x y z
N MET A 1 21.68 20.18 -37.36
CA MET A 1 21.99 20.55 -35.97
C MET A 1 20.69 21.02 -35.34
N GLU A 2 19.82 20.09 -34.97
CA GLU A 2 18.57 20.36 -34.27
C GLU A 2 18.35 19.21 -33.29
N ARG A 3 18.57 19.49 -31.99
CA ARG A 3 18.22 18.58 -30.90
C ARG A 3 16.75 18.81 -30.58
N GLN A 4 15.94 17.82 -30.87
CA GLN A 4 14.57 17.73 -30.37
C GLN A 4 14.65 17.27 -28.92
N ASP A 5 14.71 18.23 -27.99
CA ASP A 5 14.56 17.97 -26.56
C ASP A 5 13.11 17.55 -26.28
N SER A 6 12.86 16.25 -26.27
CA SER A 6 11.64 15.66 -25.74
C SER A 6 11.62 15.86 -24.22
N ARG A 7 11.07 17.01 -23.81
CA ARG A 7 10.67 17.31 -22.42
C ARG A 7 9.64 16.27 -21.98
N GLN A 8 10.11 15.21 -21.35
CA GLN A 8 9.27 14.30 -20.58
C GLN A 8 8.73 15.13 -19.41
N ALA A 9 7.43 15.44 -19.43
CA ALA A 9 6.76 16.13 -18.35
C ALA A 9 6.94 15.33 -17.04
N THR A 10 7.87 15.78 -16.19
CA THR A 10 8.04 15.23 -14.85
C THR A 10 6.84 15.70 -14.03
N SER A 11 5.85 14.82 -13.90
CA SER A 11 4.72 15.05 -13.00
C SER A 11 5.25 15.18 -11.57
N ASP A 12 5.01 16.34 -10.96
CA ASP A 12 5.59 16.83 -9.69
C ASP A 12 5.04 16.13 -8.42
N TYR A 13 4.57 14.89 -8.54
CA TYR A 13 4.02 14.14 -7.41
C TYR A 13 5.11 13.29 -6.71
N PRO A 14 5.09 13.23 -5.37
CA PRO A 14 6.04 12.40 -4.63
C PRO A 14 5.83 10.93 -4.97
N HIS A 15 6.92 10.28 -5.39
CA HIS A 15 6.89 8.89 -5.80
C HIS A 15 6.72 7.96 -4.58
N PRO A 16 5.71 7.07 -4.54
CA PRO A 16 5.39 6.29 -3.33
C PRO A 16 6.52 5.36 -2.86
N PHE A 17 7.39 4.94 -3.78
CA PHE A 17 8.51 4.04 -3.48
C PHE A 17 9.89 4.69 -3.49
N ILE A 18 9.97 5.98 -3.83
CA ILE A 18 11.26 6.70 -3.93
C ILE A 18 11.17 8.00 -3.15
N HIS A 19 11.83 8.02 -2.00
CA HIS A 19 12.03 9.22 -1.20
C HIS A 19 13.47 9.33 -0.73
N LYS A 20 14.21 10.30 -1.27
CA LYS A 20 15.53 10.66 -0.77
C LYS A 20 15.44 12.01 -0.09
N LEU A 21 15.69 12.04 1.21
CA LEU A 21 15.76 13.28 1.97
C LEU A 21 16.90 14.16 1.44
N LYS A 22 16.55 15.24 0.74
CA LYS A 22 17.50 16.24 0.26
C LYS A 22 17.70 17.31 1.33
N LEU A 23 18.88 17.32 1.96
CA LEU A 23 19.25 18.31 2.96
C LEU A 23 20.23 19.33 2.38
N THR A 24 20.01 20.61 2.67
CA THR A 24 21.03 21.64 2.44
C THR A 24 22.23 21.42 3.36
N ARG A 25 23.40 21.97 3.04
CA ARG A 25 24.59 21.87 3.90
C ARG A 25 24.31 22.37 5.33
N ALA A 26 23.60 23.49 5.44
CA ALA A 26 23.18 24.05 6.73
C ALA A 26 22.25 23.10 7.50
N GLN A 27 21.26 22.50 6.84
CA GLN A 27 20.37 21.53 7.47
C GLN A 27 21.11 20.26 7.90
N ARG A 28 22.10 19.82 7.12
CA ARG A 28 22.93 18.65 7.47
C ARG A 28 23.78 18.94 8.71
N ILE A 29 24.46 20.08 8.75
CA ILE A 29 25.26 20.50 9.92
C ILE A 29 24.35 20.63 11.15
N ARG A 30 23.22 21.33 11.02
CA ARG A 30 22.23 21.44 12.10
C ARG A 30 21.73 20.08 12.57
N GLY A 31 21.40 19.19 11.65
CA GLY A 31 20.94 17.84 11.95
C GLY A 31 22.00 17.00 12.64
N MET A 32 23.29 17.15 12.30
CA MET A 32 24.38 16.47 13.00
C MET A 32 24.57 17.01 14.42
N VAL A 33 24.61 18.33 14.59
CA VAL A 33 24.79 18.96 15.91
C VAL A 33 23.62 18.63 16.84
N LEU A 34 22.38 18.81 16.37
CA LEU A 34 21.19 18.50 17.16
C LEU A 34 21.04 16.98 17.33
N GLY A 35 21.32 16.19 16.31
CA GLY A 35 21.20 14.73 16.34
C GLY A 35 22.08 14.10 17.40
N THR A 36 23.35 14.49 17.50
CA THR A 36 24.28 13.95 18.51
C THR A 36 23.80 14.18 19.94
N ILE A 37 23.03 15.24 20.20
CA ILE A 37 22.49 15.56 21.53
C ILE A 37 21.09 14.95 21.72
N LEU A 38 20.16 15.24 20.81
CA LEU A 38 18.75 14.88 20.94
C LEU A 38 18.52 13.39 20.72
N PHE A 39 19.17 12.78 19.73
CA PHE A 39 18.95 11.37 19.42
C PHE A 39 19.15 10.44 20.63
N PRO A 40 20.31 10.42 21.32
CA PRO A 40 20.50 9.51 22.45
C PRO A 40 19.52 9.77 23.59
N ILE A 41 19.25 11.04 23.89
CA ILE A 41 18.29 11.42 24.96
C ILE A 41 16.88 10.92 24.61
N ARG A 42 16.41 11.16 23.38
CA ARG A 42 15.07 10.76 22.95
C ARG A 42 14.93 9.25 22.93
N ILE A 43 15.90 8.52 22.38
CA ILE A 43 15.87 7.06 22.34
C ILE A 43 15.89 6.48 23.76
N PHE A 44 16.68 7.05 24.67
CA PHE A 44 16.68 6.65 26.08
C PHE A 44 15.32 6.83 26.74
N LEU A 45 14.69 8.00 26.59
CA LEU A 45 13.36 8.28 27.16
C LEU A 45 12.28 7.39 26.57
N VAL A 46 12.34 7.12 25.25
CA VAL A 46 11.43 6.18 24.58
C VAL A 46 11.63 4.77 25.12
N ALA A 47 12.88 4.31 25.27
CA ALA A 47 13.19 3.01 25.83
C ALA A 47 12.65 2.87 27.26
N LEU A 48 12.74 3.93 28.08
CA LEU A 48 12.14 3.95 29.42
C LEU A 48 10.61 3.81 29.37
N CYS A 49 9.92 4.50 28.45
CA CYS A 49 8.49 4.30 28.23
C CYS A 49 8.14 2.86 27.87
N PHE A 50 8.89 2.24 26.94
CA PHE A 50 8.69 0.84 26.55
C PHE A 50 8.96 -0.14 27.71
N LEU A 51 9.98 0.12 28.52
CA LEU A 51 10.28 -0.67 29.70
C LEU A 51 9.15 -0.61 30.74
N MET A 52 8.56 0.58 30.96
CA MET A 52 7.40 0.75 31.84
C MET A 52 6.13 0.09 31.26
N MET A 53 5.92 0.18 29.95
CA MET A 53 4.77 -0.46 29.29
C MET A 53 4.82 -1.99 29.38
N TRP A 54 6.01 -2.59 29.41
CA TRP A 54 6.18 -4.04 29.36
C TRP A 54 5.48 -4.82 30.49
N PRO A 55 5.70 -4.55 31.79
CA PRO A 55 5.01 -5.25 32.87
C PRO A 55 3.50 -4.98 32.86
N ILE A 56 3.07 -3.76 32.50
CA ILE A 56 1.66 -3.39 32.38
C ILE A 56 0.98 -4.21 31.27
N ALA A 57 1.65 -4.36 30.14
CA ALA A 57 1.19 -5.16 29.02
C ALA A 57 1.06 -6.64 29.40
N ARG A 58 2.01 -7.18 30.17
CA ARG A 58 1.93 -8.56 30.68
C ARG A 58 0.82 -8.75 31.72
N LEU A 59 0.63 -7.77 32.60
CA LEU A 59 -0.41 -7.81 33.64
C LEU A 59 -1.82 -7.92 33.05
N ARG A 60 -2.04 -7.32 31.87
CA ARG A 60 -3.30 -7.42 31.13
C ARG A 60 -3.74 -8.86 30.88
N SER A 61 -2.80 -9.73 30.50
CA SER A 61 -3.05 -11.13 30.14
C SER A 61 -2.79 -12.09 31.30
N ALA A 62 -2.17 -11.63 32.38
CA ALA A 62 -1.83 -12.42 33.54
C ALA A 62 -3.10 -12.99 34.21
N GLY A 63 -3.07 -14.31 34.45
CA GLY A 63 -4.16 -15.05 35.09
C GLY A 63 -5.40 -15.30 34.22
N LEU A 64 -5.41 -14.88 32.94
CA LEU A 64 -6.49 -15.21 32.01
C LEU A 64 -6.29 -16.60 31.42
N SER A 65 -7.35 -17.41 31.42
CA SER A 65 -7.45 -18.66 30.67
C SER A 65 -7.41 -18.43 29.16
N GLU A 66 -7.15 -19.49 28.38
CA GLU A 66 -7.16 -19.39 26.92
C GLU A 66 -8.51 -18.93 26.36
N LEU A 67 -9.62 -19.39 26.96
CA LEU A 67 -10.98 -18.96 26.60
C LEU A 67 -11.23 -17.47 26.90
N GLU A 68 -10.68 -16.95 28.00
CA GLU A 68 -10.82 -15.52 28.30
C GLU A 68 -9.97 -14.65 27.38
N ARG A 69 -8.80 -15.16 26.96
CA ARG A 69 -7.94 -14.47 25.99
C ARG A 69 -8.53 -14.41 24.59
N SER A 70 -9.36 -15.39 24.23
CA SER A 70 -10.06 -15.41 22.94
C SER A 70 -11.25 -14.43 22.90
N ARG A 71 -11.61 -13.79 24.01
CA ARG A 71 -12.65 -12.75 24.10
C ARG A 71 -12.04 -11.36 24.23
N PRO A 72 -12.72 -10.29 23.77
CA PRO A 72 -12.22 -8.93 23.94
C PRO A 72 -12.17 -8.57 25.42
N VAL A 73 -11.00 -8.17 25.91
CA VAL A 73 -10.82 -7.77 27.31
C VAL A 73 -11.25 -6.31 27.49
N VAL A 74 -12.44 -5.94 27.03
CA VAL A 74 -12.93 -4.53 26.97
C VAL A 74 -13.75 -4.13 28.19
N VAL A 75 -13.92 -5.03 29.15
CA VAL A 75 -14.72 -4.82 30.38
C VAL A 75 -13.86 -5.13 31.61
N GLY A 76 -14.10 -4.40 32.70
CA GLY A 76 -13.44 -4.60 34.00
C GLY A 76 -12.12 -3.84 34.18
N TRP A 77 -11.46 -4.08 35.31
CA TRP A 77 -10.28 -3.34 35.77
C TRP A 77 -9.10 -3.40 34.82
N ARG A 78 -8.90 -4.55 34.16
CA ARG A 78 -7.87 -4.72 33.14
C ARG A 78 -8.03 -3.70 32.00
N TRP A 79 -9.25 -3.26 31.69
CA TRP A 79 -9.49 -2.26 30.66
C TRP A 79 -9.42 -0.85 31.25
N TRP A 80 -10.28 -0.53 32.22
CA TRP A 80 -10.40 0.84 32.71
C TRP A 80 -9.15 1.36 33.42
N LEU A 81 -8.31 0.48 33.98
CA LEU A 81 -7.04 0.87 34.61
C LEU A 81 -5.86 0.81 33.63
N LEU A 82 -5.63 -0.32 32.95
CA LEU A 82 -4.39 -0.53 32.20
C LEU A 82 -4.41 0.14 30.81
N HIS A 83 -5.58 0.23 30.17
CA HIS A 83 -5.71 0.81 28.82
C HIS A 83 -5.33 2.30 28.77
N PRO A 84 -5.84 3.17 29.68
CA PRO A 84 -5.41 4.56 29.70
C PRO A 84 -3.90 4.71 29.95
N ILE A 85 -3.31 3.87 30.81
CA ILE A 85 -1.88 3.95 31.12
C ILE A 85 -1.02 3.65 29.89
N ILE A 86 -1.30 2.55 29.16
CA ILE A 86 -0.58 2.22 27.92
C ILE A 86 -0.78 3.32 26.87
N ARG A 87 -2.00 3.87 26.75
CA ARG A 87 -2.27 4.98 25.81
C ARG A 87 -1.45 6.22 26.14
N VAL A 88 -1.38 6.62 27.42
CA VAL A 88 -0.61 7.78 27.88
C VAL A 88 0.88 7.54 27.71
N LEU A 89 1.40 6.36 28.06
CA LEU A 89 2.80 6.00 27.86
C LEU A 89 3.19 5.95 26.38
N GLY A 90 2.31 5.43 25.52
CA GLY A 90 2.50 5.47 24.08
C GLY A 90 2.55 6.91 23.55
N ARG A 91 1.63 7.77 24.01
CA ARG A 91 1.64 9.20 23.65
C ARG A 91 2.89 9.92 24.15
N ALA A 92 3.38 9.57 25.35
CA ALA A 92 4.62 10.08 25.92
C ALA A 92 5.86 9.64 25.11
N ALA A 93 5.90 8.38 24.65
CA ALA A 93 6.97 7.90 23.77
C ALA A 93 7.03 8.73 22.47
N PHE A 94 5.89 8.98 21.82
CA PHE A 94 5.85 9.86 20.63
C PHE A 94 6.17 11.33 20.95
N PHE A 95 5.78 11.82 22.13
CA PHE A 95 6.20 13.14 22.60
C PHE A 95 7.73 13.22 22.68
N PHE A 96 8.39 12.23 23.29
CA PHE A 96 9.85 12.18 23.36
C PHE A 96 10.52 12.03 21.99
N LEU A 97 9.89 11.38 21.02
CA LEU A 97 10.38 11.35 19.63
C LEU A 97 10.32 12.71 18.92
N GLY A 98 9.66 13.71 19.51
CA GLY A 98 9.51 15.06 18.97
C GLY A 98 8.10 15.37 18.43
N PHE A 99 7.16 14.43 18.52
CA PHE A 99 5.76 14.65 18.15
C PHE A 99 5.00 15.34 19.27
N PHE A 100 5.35 16.60 19.53
CA PHE A 100 4.74 17.39 20.60
C PHE A 100 3.26 17.68 20.31
N TRP A 101 2.94 17.98 19.04
CA TRP A 101 1.58 18.31 18.62
C TRP A 101 1.06 17.30 17.61
N ILE A 102 -0.02 16.62 17.99
CA ILE A 102 -0.83 15.78 17.11
C ILE A 102 -2.13 16.55 16.91
N ARG A 103 -2.33 17.09 15.71
CA ARG A 103 -3.57 17.80 15.37
C ARG A 103 -4.60 16.77 14.91
N VAL A 104 -5.82 16.88 15.40
CA VAL A 104 -6.93 16.01 14.96
C VAL A 104 -7.90 16.84 14.13
N LYS A 105 -8.25 16.35 12.95
CA LYS A 105 -9.30 16.89 12.08
C LYS A 105 -10.41 15.86 11.89
N GLY A 106 -11.66 16.33 11.80
CA GLY A 106 -12.82 15.47 11.63
C GLY A 106 -13.23 14.73 12.90
N ARG A 107 -14.25 13.87 12.78
CA ARG A 107 -14.82 13.10 13.89
C ARG A 107 -14.46 11.64 13.73
N ARG A 108 -13.85 11.04 14.76
CA ARG A 108 -13.70 9.59 14.82
C ARG A 108 -15.07 8.92 15.02
N ALA A 109 -15.39 7.97 14.15
CA ALA A 109 -16.57 7.14 14.22
C ALA A 109 -16.45 6.10 15.34
N GLY A 110 -17.60 5.75 15.94
CA GLY A 110 -17.67 4.69 16.93
C GLY A 110 -17.48 3.31 16.28
N ARG A 111 -17.07 2.31 17.07
CA ARG A 111 -16.84 0.92 16.61
C ARG A 111 -18.06 0.23 15.97
N LYS A 112 -19.28 0.70 16.27
CA LYS A 112 -20.52 0.19 15.63
C LYS A 112 -20.78 0.85 14.27
N GLU A 113 -20.40 2.11 14.12
CA GLU A 113 -20.59 2.89 12.91
C GLU A 113 -19.53 2.53 11.86
N ALA A 114 -18.27 2.41 12.29
CA ALA A 114 -17.17 1.94 11.46
C ALA A 114 -16.28 0.99 12.29
N PRO A 115 -16.42 -0.33 12.17
CA PRO A 115 -15.56 -1.28 12.88
C PRO A 115 -14.10 -1.27 12.39
N VAL A 116 -13.82 -0.64 11.25
CA VAL A 116 -12.47 -0.51 10.68
C VAL A 116 -12.03 0.95 10.64
N LEU A 117 -10.76 1.20 10.99
CA LEU A 117 -10.03 2.42 10.69
C LEU A 117 -8.96 2.15 9.62
N ALA A 118 -9.14 2.61 8.39
CA ALA A 118 -8.14 2.45 7.33
C ALA A 118 -7.17 3.64 7.36
N VAL A 119 -5.93 3.41 7.79
CA VAL A 119 -4.94 4.49 7.96
C VAL A 119 -4.02 4.57 6.74
N ALA A 120 -3.87 5.76 6.14
CA ALA A 120 -2.94 6.00 5.04
C ALA A 120 -2.41 7.46 5.03
N PRO A 121 -1.30 7.75 4.34
CA PRO A 121 -0.36 6.78 3.78
C PRO A 121 0.40 6.05 4.91
N HIS A 122 0.75 4.78 4.70
CA HIS A 122 1.68 4.09 5.58
C HIS A 122 3.12 4.46 5.19
N SER A 123 3.57 5.60 5.71
CA SER A 123 4.84 6.25 5.45
C SER A 123 6.02 5.62 6.21
N SER A 124 5.82 5.16 7.45
CA SER A 124 6.86 4.45 8.22
C SER A 124 6.30 3.81 9.49
N PHE A 125 7.16 3.16 10.28
CA PHE A 125 6.80 2.66 11.61
C PHE A 125 6.31 3.75 12.56
N LEU A 126 6.65 5.03 12.31
CA LEU A 126 6.20 6.15 13.14
C LEU A 126 4.70 6.40 13.02
N ASP A 127 4.05 5.96 11.94
CA ASP A 127 2.59 6.06 11.76
C ASP A 127 1.81 5.35 12.87
N MET A 128 2.45 4.43 13.61
CA MET A 128 1.87 3.81 14.80
C MET A 128 1.47 4.84 15.87
N LEU A 129 1.91 6.10 15.76
CA LEU A 129 1.39 7.22 16.55
C LEU A 129 -0.14 7.31 16.49
N VAL A 130 -0.74 6.94 15.36
CA VAL A 130 -2.19 6.93 15.16
C VAL A 130 -2.91 6.06 16.19
N LEU A 131 -2.26 5.00 16.70
CA LEU A 131 -2.83 4.11 17.71
C LEU A 131 -3.15 4.87 19.01
N THR A 132 -2.35 5.90 19.34
CA THR A 132 -2.57 6.72 20.55
C THR A 132 -3.82 7.59 20.44
N GLU A 133 -4.16 8.05 19.22
CA GLU A 133 -5.36 8.85 18.94
C GLU A 133 -6.61 7.98 18.70
N THR A 134 -6.43 6.79 18.14
CA THR A 134 -7.52 5.87 17.78
C THR A 134 -7.90 4.89 18.91
N GLN A 135 -7.42 5.11 20.13
CA GLN A 135 -7.64 4.23 21.29
C GLN A 135 -7.22 2.77 21.06
N LEU A 136 -6.00 2.62 20.54
CA LEU A 136 -5.30 1.34 20.38
C LEU A 136 -6.18 0.28 19.68
N PRO A 137 -6.67 0.55 18.45
CA PRO A 137 -7.43 -0.43 17.68
C PRO A 137 -6.61 -1.70 17.48
N THR A 138 -7.27 -2.83 17.31
CA THR A 138 -6.60 -4.10 17.03
C THR A 138 -5.83 -4.00 15.71
N VAL A 139 -4.55 -4.36 15.75
CA VAL A 139 -3.70 -4.40 14.55
C VAL A 139 -3.52 -5.83 14.05
N VAL A 140 -3.18 -5.97 12.77
CA VAL A 140 -2.71 -7.23 12.20
C VAL A 140 -1.18 -7.21 12.16
N SER A 141 -0.53 -8.22 12.74
CA SER A 141 0.93 -8.26 12.90
C SER A 141 1.52 -9.60 12.44
N ARG A 142 2.79 -9.58 12.07
CA ARG A 142 3.54 -10.80 11.72
C ARG A 142 3.80 -11.62 12.97
N SER A 143 3.59 -12.94 12.90
CA SER A 143 3.78 -13.87 14.03
C SER A 143 5.15 -13.74 14.71
N GLU A 144 6.19 -13.42 13.94
CA GLU A 144 7.56 -13.25 14.37
C GLU A 144 7.74 -12.10 15.36
N ASN A 145 6.88 -11.07 15.30
CA ASN A 145 6.94 -9.92 16.19
C ASN A 145 6.62 -10.28 17.66
N LEU A 146 5.95 -11.43 17.91
CA LEU A 146 5.70 -11.92 19.27
C LEU A 146 6.99 -12.29 20.00
N LYS A 147 8.05 -12.66 19.27
CA LYS A 147 9.34 -13.03 19.86
C LYS A 147 10.11 -11.83 20.39
N ILE A 148 9.73 -10.62 20.01
CA ILE A 148 10.35 -9.38 20.49
C ILE A 148 9.76 -9.07 21.87
N PRO A 149 10.54 -9.00 22.98
CA PRO A 149 9.98 -9.05 24.34
C PRO A 149 8.88 -8.01 24.65
N VAL A 150 9.19 -6.72 24.48
CA VAL A 150 8.25 -5.64 24.79
C VAL A 150 7.16 -5.52 23.72
N ILE A 151 7.55 -5.64 22.43
CA ILE A 151 6.60 -5.53 21.30
C ILE A 151 5.59 -6.68 21.32
N GLY A 152 6.03 -7.91 21.57
CA GLY A 152 5.15 -9.07 21.71
C GLY A 152 4.15 -8.90 22.84
N ALA A 153 4.59 -8.40 24.01
CA ALA A 153 3.68 -8.09 25.11
C ALA A 153 2.63 -7.02 24.74
N LEU A 154 3.03 -5.99 23.98
CA LEU A 154 2.11 -4.94 23.50
C LEU A 154 1.12 -5.46 22.45
N LEU A 155 1.55 -6.37 21.57
CA LEU A 155 0.67 -7.03 20.61
C LEU A 155 -0.37 -7.93 21.31
N GLU A 156 0.06 -8.68 22.32
CA GLU A 156 -0.85 -9.45 23.18
C GLU A 156 -1.83 -8.54 23.94
N PHE A 157 -1.34 -7.43 24.51
CA PHE A 157 -2.16 -6.41 25.18
C PHE A 157 -3.25 -5.84 24.26
N ASN A 158 -2.90 -5.57 23.01
CA ASN A 158 -3.78 -5.06 21.95
C ASN A 158 -4.73 -6.15 21.39
N GLN A 159 -4.52 -7.41 21.78
CA GLN A 159 -5.17 -8.58 21.20
C GLN A 159 -5.02 -8.62 19.67
N SER A 160 -3.83 -8.29 19.17
CA SER A 160 -3.52 -8.24 17.73
C SER A 160 -3.80 -9.58 17.03
N VAL A 161 -4.26 -9.51 15.78
CA VAL A 161 -4.41 -10.71 14.94
C VAL A 161 -3.07 -11.04 14.33
N MET A 162 -2.60 -12.26 14.57
CA MET A 162 -1.26 -12.68 14.17
C MET A 162 -1.31 -13.48 12.87
N VAL A 163 -0.38 -13.19 11.96
CA VAL A 163 -0.30 -13.84 10.65
C VAL A 163 1.10 -14.34 10.38
N ASN A 164 1.24 -15.64 10.16
CA ASN A 164 2.42 -16.21 9.53
C ASN A 164 2.20 -16.19 8.01
N ARG A 165 2.86 -15.25 7.33
CA ARG A 165 2.70 -15.07 5.87
C ARG A 165 3.21 -16.27 5.06
N LYS A 166 4.08 -17.11 5.64
CA LYS A 166 4.59 -18.32 4.96
C LYS A 166 3.62 -19.50 5.06
N ASN A 167 2.70 -19.50 6.02
CA ASN A 167 1.76 -20.58 6.25
C ASN A 167 0.35 -20.19 5.72
N PRO A 168 -0.17 -20.85 4.66
CA PRO A 168 -1.50 -20.58 4.12
C PRO A 168 -2.64 -20.71 5.14
N GLU A 169 -2.59 -21.72 6.01
CA GLU A 169 -3.62 -21.93 7.03
C GLU A 169 -3.62 -20.80 8.07
N SER A 170 -2.45 -20.29 8.45
CA SER A 170 -2.35 -19.12 9.32
C SER A 170 -2.99 -17.88 8.70
N ARG A 171 -2.87 -17.69 7.37
CA ARG A 171 -3.53 -16.58 6.66
C ARG A 171 -5.04 -16.74 6.68
N LYS A 172 -5.56 -17.94 6.40
CA LYS A 172 -7.01 -18.23 6.45
C LYS A 172 -7.58 -17.99 7.84
N GLN A 173 -6.91 -18.48 8.90
CA GLN A 173 -7.33 -18.27 10.28
C GLN A 173 -7.35 -16.78 10.66
N ALA A 174 -6.36 -16.02 10.24
CA ALA A 174 -6.33 -14.58 10.49
C ALA A 174 -7.48 -13.85 9.80
N VAL A 175 -7.77 -14.18 8.53
CA VAL A 175 -8.92 -13.63 7.81
C VAL A 175 -10.23 -13.97 8.51
N ALA A 176 -10.42 -15.22 8.94
CA ALA A 176 -11.60 -15.66 9.67
C ALA A 176 -11.78 -14.88 10.99
N GLN A 177 -10.71 -14.74 11.79
CA GLN A 177 -10.74 -13.97 13.04
C GLN A 177 -11.06 -12.49 12.78
N ILE A 178 -10.48 -11.88 11.74
CA ILE A 178 -10.76 -10.48 11.42
C ILE A 178 -12.24 -10.33 11.04
N LYS A 179 -12.76 -11.20 10.17
CA LYS A 179 -14.16 -11.17 9.75
C LYS A 179 -15.11 -11.31 10.95
N GLU A 180 -14.86 -12.28 11.83
CA GLU A 180 -15.63 -12.47 13.08
C GLU A 180 -15.62 -11.21 13.95
N ARG A 181 -14.45 -10.60 14.16
CA ARG A 181 -14.32 -9.41 15.02
C ARG A 181 -15.02 -8.20 14.41
N LEU A 182 -14.90 -8.01 13.10
CA LEU A 182 -15.48 -6.87 12.39
C LEU A 182 -17.01 -6.93 12.28
N THR A 183 -17.59 -8.13 12.20
CA THR A 183 -19.05 -8.32 12.16
C THR A 183 -19.70 -8.45 13.53
N SER A 184 -18.92 -8.33 14.62
CA SER A 184 -19.38 -8.52 16.00
C SER A 184 -20.25 -7.38 16.58
N ASN A 185 -20.77 -6.48 15.73
CA ASN A 185 -21.62 -5.35 16.12
C ASN A 185 -21.04 -4.50 17.29
N GLY A 186 -19.73 -4.27 17.26
CA GLY A 186 -19.01 -3.47 18.25
C GLY A 186 -18.68 -4.20 19.56
N TYR A 187 -18.82 -5.53 19.63
CA TYR A 187 -18.30 -6.33 20.75
C TYR A 187 -16.77 -6.22 20.82
N TRP A 188 -16.08 -6.37 19.68
CA TRP A 188 -14.65 -6.15 19.56
C TRP A 188 -14.29 -4.66 19.39
N PRO A 189 -13.07 -4.23 19.77
CA PRO A 189 -12.50 -2.94 19.37
C PRO A 189 -12.42 -2.80 17.85
N GLN A 190 -12.29 -1.56 17.36
CA GLN A 190 -12.01 -1.31 15.94
C GLN A 190 -10.71 -2.00 15.53
N ALA A 191 -10.61 -2.41 14.27
CA ALA A 191 -9.35 -2.89 13.69
C ALA A 191 -8.75 -1.83 12.75
N SER A 192 -7.43 -1.74 12.68
CA SER A 192 -6.74 -0.79 11.80
C SER A 192 -6.36 -1.36 10.41
N SER A 193 -6.67 -2.63 10.15
CA SER A 193 -6.24 -3.35 8.94
C SER A 193 -7.05 -4.63 8.71
N GLY A 194 -7.01 -5.17 7.47
CA GLY A 194 -7.67 -6.45 7.12
C GLY A 194 -9.17 -6.30 6.76
N ALA A 195 -9.55 -5.09 6.34
CA ALA A 195 -10.91 -4.58 6.37
C ALA A 195 -11.87 -5.06 5.28
N PHE A 196 -11.37 -5.13 4.05
CA PHE A 196 -12.25 -5.11 2.88
C PHE A 196 -12.95 -6.45 2.65
N LEU A 197 -12.31 -7.56 3.03
CA LEU A 197 -12.87 -8.92 2.96
C LEU A 197 -14.13 -9.13 3.83
N ALA A 198 -14.36 -8.26 4.81
CA ALA A 198 -15.54 -8.34 5.67
C ALA A 198 -16.75 -7.59 5.12
N GLY A 199 -16.58 -6.73 4.09
CA GLY A 199 -17.68 -5.95 3.51
C GLY A 199 -18.37 -5.00 4.50
N VAL A 200 -17.67 -4.59 5.56
CA VAL A 200 -18.20 -3.70 6.61
C VAL A 200 -17.83 -2.23 6.35
N PRO A 201 -18.52 -1.26 6.97
CA PRO A 201 -18.14 0.14 6.89
C PRO A 201 -16.72 0.40 7.40
N VAL A 202 -16.01 1.28 6.71
CA VAL A 202 -14.63 1.68 7.01
C VAL A 202 -14.58 3.18 7.23
N GLN A 203 -13.84 3.63 8.24
CA GLN A 203 -13.48 5.03 8.35
C GLN A 203 -12.04 5.24 7.85
N PRO A 204 -11.84 5.97 6.74
CA PRO A 204 -10.51 6.36 6.31
C PRO A 204 -9.90 7.41 7.26
N VAL A 205 -8.63 7.23 7.59
CA VAL A 205 -7.84 8.10 8.47
C VAL A 205 -6.57 8.51 7.75
N LEU A 206 -6.41 9.80 7.50
CA LEU A 206 -5.28 10.36 6.80
C LEU A 206 -4.20 10.86 7.77
N LEU A 207 -2.94 10.54 7.48
CA LEU A 207 -1.79 11.09 8.17
C LEU A 207 -1.11 12.16 7.30
N HIS A 208 -1.04 13.38 7.82
CA HIS A 208 -0.33 14.48 7.20
C HIS A 208 0.91 14.83 8.01
N TYR A 209 2.06 14.91 7.34
CA TYR A 209 3.31 15.38 7.92
C TYR A 209 3.67 16.75 7.30
N PRO A 210 3.14 17.87 7.83
CA PRO A 210 3.28 19.20 7.22
C PRO A 210 4.66 19.85 7.43
N ASN A 211 5.62 19.14 8.01
CA ASN A 211 6.98 19.64 8.19
C ASN A 211 7.63 19.92 6.83
N LYS A 212 8.36 21.04 6.72
CA LYS A 212 9.15 21.35 5.51
C LYS A 212 10.18 20.27 5.19
N LEU A 213 10.74 19.65 6.23
CA LEU A 213 11.63 18.51 6.11
C LEU A 213 10.86 17.23 6.42
N ASP A 214 10.64 16.44 5.38
CA ASP A 214 10.03 15.13 5.52
C ASP A 214 11.07 14.07 5.91
N THR A 215 11.23 13.91 7.21
CA THR A 215 12.11 12.90 7.80
C THR A 215 11.37 11.63 8.22
N VAL A 216 10.06 11.57 8.02
CA VAL A 216 9.20 10.49 8.54
C VAL A 216 8.96 9.42 7.50
N ARG A 217 8.93 9.77 6.21
CA ARG A 217 8.74 8.81 5.12
C ARG A 217 9.96 7.88 4.97
N TRP A 218 9.69 6.59 5.02
CA TRP A 218 10.62 5.51 4.71
C TRP A 218 10.07 4.74 3.51
N THR A 219 10.79 4.79 2.39
CA THR A 219 10.39 4.13 1.14
C THR A 219 11.35 3.00 0.78
N HIS A 220 10.93 2.11 -0.12
CA HIS A 220 11.75 1.02 -0.65
C HIS A 220 13.12 1.51 -1.16
N LYS A 221 13.12 2.57 -1.97
CA LYS A 221 14.34 3.19 -2.50
C LYS A 221 14.51 4.59 -1.92
N GLY A 222 15.21 4.69 -0.81
CA GLY A 222 15.29 5.97 -0.10
C GLY A 222 16.13 5.92 1.16
N THR A 223 15.79 6.83 2.06
CA THR A 223 16.32 6.86 3.43
C THR A 223 15.99 5.55 4.15
N THR A 224 16.98 4.90 4.76
CA THR A 224 16.78 3.67 5.55
C THR A 224 15.92 3.94 6.78
N TRP A 225 15.40 2.89 7.43
CA TRP A 225 14.63 3.06 8.67
C TRP A 225 15.48 3.69 9.79
N VAL A 226 16.77 3.38 9.87
CA VAL A 226 17.71 3.96 10.84
C VAL A 226 17.92 5.44 10.56
N GLU A 227 18.15 5.81 9.30
CA GLU A 227 18.31 7.21 8.90
C GLU A 227 17.01 7.99 9.11
N THR A 228 15.84 7.39 8.85
CA THR A 228 14.51 7.99 9.11
C THR A 228 14.35 8.30 10.60
N LEU A 229 14.72 7.35 11.47
CA LEU A 229 14.71 7.53 12.91
C LEU A 229 15.71 8.62 13.34
N TRP A 230 16.93 8.57 12.82
CA TRP A 230 17.97 9.57 13.09
C TRP A 230 17.50 10.98 12.72
N HIS A 231 17.04 11.17 11.48
CA HIS A 231 16.61 12.46 10.98
C HIS A 231 15.40 13.00 11.75
N THR A 232 14.42 12.15 12.06
CA THR A 232 13.24 12.55 12.85
C THR A 232 13.62 12.95 14.28
N CYS A 233 14.43 12.15 14.96
CA CYS A 233 14.88 12.44 16.32
C CYS A 233 15.85 13.63 16.39
N SER A 234 16.51 13.98 15.28
CA SER A 234 17.37 15.16 15.18
C SER A 234 16.58 16.46 14.97
N GLN A 235 15.29 16.39 14.60
CA GLN A 235 14.44 17.58 14.49
C GLN A 235 14.04 18.08 15.88
N LEU A 236 13.92 19.40 16.05
CA LEU A 236 13.40 19.97 17.30
C LEU A 236 11.97 19.49 17.58
N TYR A 237 11.14 19.40 16.55
CA TYR A 237 9.78 18.89 16.63
C TYR A 237 9.35 18.29 15.27
N THR A 238 8.39 17.38 15.32
CA THR A 238 7.71 16.81 14.17
C THR A 238 6.21 17.02 14.36
N ASN A 239 5.56 17.68 13.42
CA ASN A 239 4.11 17.87 13.43
C ASN A 239 3.46 16.74 12.65
N VAL A 240 2.30 16.33 13.12
CA VAL A 240 1.43 15.40 12.40
C VAL A 240 -0.02 15.85 12.55
N THR A 241 -0.80 15.70 11.49
CA THR A 241 -2.25 15.83 11.55
C THR A 241 -2.88 14.49 11.23
N VAL A 242 -3.73 14.01 12.13
CA VAL A 242 -4.60 12.85 11.95
C VAL A 242 -5.96 13.38 11.50
N GLU A 243 -6.36 13.08 10.28
CA GLU A 243 -7.62 13.54 9.70
C GLU A 243 -8.56 12.36 9.47
N TYR A 244 -9.70 12.38 10.16
CA TYR A 244 -10.77 11.41 10.00
C TYR A 244 -11.69 11.86 8.86
N LEU A 245 -11.74 11.07 7.79
CA LEU A 245 -12.74 11.25 6.74
C LEU A 245 -14.11 10.71 7.19
N PRO A 246 -15.20 11.08 6.50
CA PRO A 246 -16.51 10.47 6.71
C PRO A 246 -16.45 8.94 6.58
N VAL A 247 -17.34 8.25 7.30
CA VAL A 247 -17.46 6.79 7.19
C VAL A 247 -17.89 6.41 5.79
N TYR A 248 -17.15 5.48 5.20
CA TYR A 248 -17.47 4.89 3.91
C TYR A 248 -18.22 3.58 4.13
N THR A 249 -19.42 3.49 3.55
CA THR A 249 -20.23 2.27 3.59
C THR A 249 -20.15 1.60 2.23
N PRO A 250 -19.71 0.33 2.14
CA PRO A 250 -19.55 -0.34 0.86
C PRO A 250 -20.91 -0.61 0.22
N SER A 251 -20.97 -0.44 -1.10
CA SER A 251 -22.05 -0.89 -1.97
C SER A 251 -22.15 -2.43 -2.00
N GLN A 252 -23.17 -2.98 -2.65
CA GLN A 252 -23.29 -4.43 -2.79
C GLN A 252 -22.15 -5.00 -3.63
N GLU A 253 -21.81 -4.36 -4.74
CA GLU A 253 -20.69 -4.73 -5.61
C GLU A 253 -19.36 -4.78 -4.85
N GLU A 254 -19.08 -3.79 -4.00
CA GLU A 254 -17.87 -3.74 -3.15
C GLU A 254 -17.86 -4.78 -2.02
N LYS A 255 -19.03 -5.27 -1.59
CA LYS A 255 -19.11 -6.38 -0.63
C LYS A 255 -18.79 -7.70 -1.30
N ASP A 256 -19.17 -7.84 -2.57
CA ASP A 256 -18.94 -9.03 -3.37
C ASP A 256 -17.51 -9.04 -3.95
N ASP A 257 -16.93 -7.88 -4.23
CA ASP A 257 -15.54 -7.68 -4.64
C ASP A 257 -14.75 -6.79 -3.66
N SER A 258 -13.96 -7.44 -2.81
CA SER A 258 -13.12 -6.76 -1.82
C SER A 258 -11.96 -5.96 -2.41
N ASN A 259 -11.51 -6.28 -3.63
CA ASN A 259 -10.45 -5.54 -4.30
C ASN A 259 -11.00 -4.21 -4.82
N LEU A 260 -12.16 -4.24 -5.47
CA LEU A 260 -12.89 -3.03 -5.87
C LEU A 260 -13.12 -2.10 -4.66
N TYR A 261 -13.52 -2.67 -3.52
CA TYR A 261 -13.69 -1.89 -2.30
C TYR A 261 -12.39 -1.24 -1.82
N ALA A 262 -11.29 -2.00 -1.80
CA ALA A 262 -9.97 -1.50 -1.43
C ALA A 262 -9.51 -0.36 -2.35
N ASP A 263 -9.72 -0.52 -3.66
CA ASP A 263 -9.32 0.44 -4.69
C ASP A 263 -10.12 1.74 -4.58
N ASN A 264 -11.43 1.67 -4.36
CA ASN A 264 -12.27 2.85 -4.18
C ASN A 264 -11.88 3.64 -2.92
N ILE A 265 -11.60 2.94 -1.82
CA ILE A 265 -11.09 3.57 -0.59
C ILE A 265 -9.72 4.21 -0.84
N GLN A 266 -8.82 3.52 -1.55
CA GLN A 266 -7.51 4.08 -1.89
C GLN A 266 -7.65 5.36 -2.72
N LYS A 267 -8.48 5.34 -3.78
CA LYS A 267 -8.76 6.50 -4.64
C LYS A 267 -9.35 7.67 -3.85
N LEU A 268 -10.28 7.39 -2.94
CA LEU A 268 -10.88 8.39 -2.06
C LEU A 268 -9.84 9.03 -1.12
N MET A 269 -8.98 8.22 -0.49
CA MET A 269 -7.93 8.71 0.39
C MET A 269 -6.87 9.51 -0.38
N ALA A 270 -6.44 9.01 -1.54
CA ALA A 270 -5.46 9.66 -2.39
C ALA A 270 -5.96 11.03 -2.89
N LYS A 271 -7.23 11.11 -3.32
CA LYS A 271 -7.88 12.36 -3.70
C LYS A 271 -7.89 13.37 -2.55
N ALA A 272 -8.24 12.94 -1.34
CA ALA A 272 -8.25 13.82 -0.17
C ALA A 272 -6.84 14.28 0.27
N LEU A 273 -5.82 13.45 0.03
CA LEU A 273 -4.40 13.79 0.24
C LEU A 273 -3.80 14.67 -0.88
N GLY A 274 -4.49 14.82 -2.02
CA GLY A 274 -3.97 15.52 -3.19
C GLY A 274 -2.81 14.79 -3.87
N ILE A 275 -2.78 13.45 -3.80
CA ILE A 275 -1.76 12.59 -4.42
C ILE A 275 -2.43 11.61 -5.39
N PRO A 276 -1.71 11.08 -6.40
CA PRO A 276 -2.26 10.07 -7.29
C PRO A 276 -2.52 8.76 -6.55
N ALA A 277 -3.63 8.09 -6.89
CA ALA A 277 -3.85 6.68 -6.54
C ALA A 277 -2.87 5.80 -7.33
N THR A 278 -2.43 4.68 -6.76
CA THR A 278 -1.33 3.89 -7.32
C THR A 278 -1.58 2.38 -7.21
N ASP A 279 -1.64 1.71 -8.37
CA ASP A 279 -1.78 0.25 -8.51
C ASP A 279 -0.41 -0.45 -8.61
N HIS A 280 0.47 -0.23 -7.63
CA HIS A 280 1.92 -0.36 -7.83
C HIS A 280 2.59 -1.51 -7.05
N VAL A 281 1.91 -2.61 -6.76
CA VAL A 281 2.56 -3.73 -6.05
C VAL A 281 2.20 -5.09 -6.67
N MET A 282 3.18 -5.71 -7.35
CA MET A 282 3.20 -7.16 -7.60
C MET A 282 3.97 -7.83 -6.45
N GLY A 283 3.25 -8.42 -5.49
CA GLY A 283 3.84 -9.09 -4.33
C GLY A 283 4.58 -8.15 -3.37
N ARG A 284 5.92 -8.05 -3.48
CA ARG A 284 6.77 -7.14 -2.67
C ARG A 284 7.52 -6.10 -3.50
N VAL A 285 7.42 -6.18 -4.82
CA VAL A 285 8.19 -5.34 -5.73
C VAL A 285 7.33 -4.16 -6.16
N PRO A 286 7.81 -2.92 -6.01
CA PRO A 286 7.16 -1.76 -6.58
C PRO A 286 7.02 -1.92 -8.10
N THR A 287 5.80 -1.83 -8.61
CA THR A 287 5.51 -1.86 -10.05
C THR A 287 4.96 -0.53 -10.53
N ARG A 288 5.00 -0.29 -11.84
CA ARG A 288 4.33 0.79 -12.55
C ARG A 288 3.41 0.14 -13.56
N MET A 289 2.14 0.53 -13.56
CA MET A 289 1.20 0.10 -14.59
C MET A 289 1.48 0.83 -15.91
N LEU A 290 1.63 0.07 -17.00
CA LEU A 290 1.76 0.58 -18.36
C LEU A 290 0.88 -0.26 -19.29
N GLY A 291 -0.26 0.30 -19.75
CA GLY A 291 -1.18 -0.41 -20.66
C GLY A 291 -1.67 -1.76 -20.12
N GLY A 292 -2.10 -1.80 -18.86
CA GLY A 292 -2.57 -3.04 -18.20
C GLY A 292 -1.47 -3.94 -17.64
N LEU A 293 -0.20 -3.71 -17.98
CA LEU A 293 0.94 -4.49 -17.50
C LEU A 293 1.58 -3.86 -16.26
N SER A 294 1.80 -4.65 -15.21
CA SER A 294 2.62 -4.27 -14.06
C SER A 294 4.10 -4.49 -14.37
N LEU A 295 4.85 -3.41 -14.57
CA LEU A 295 6.29 -3.45 -14.81
C LEU A 295 7.04 -3.09 -13.52
N PRO A 296 8.14 -3.77 -13.14
CA PRO A 296 8.95 -3.37 -12.00
C PRO A 296 9.42 -1.92 -12.18
N LEU A 297 9.31 -1.13 -11.12
CA LEU A 297 9.68 0.28 -11.14
C LEU A 297 11.13 0.49 -11.56
N GLU A 298 12.01 -0.41 -11.12
CA GLU A 298 13.35 -0.57 -11.67
C GLU A 298 13.40 -1.92 -12.36
N PRO A 299 13.51 -1.95 -13.70
CA PRO A 299 13.62 -3.21 -14.41
C PRO A 299 14.91 -3.88 -13.94
N PRO A 300 14.86 -5.12 -13.42
CA PRO A 300 16.04 -5.87 -13.02
C PRO A 300 17.10 -5.93 -14.13
N ALA A 301 16.67 -5.80 -15.39
CA ALA A 301 17.51 -5.73 -16.58
C ALA A 301 18.54 -4.60 -16.56
N ARG A 302 18.19 -3.44 -16.00
CA ARG A 302 19.14 -2.32 -15.93
C ARG A 302 20.30 -2.65 -15.01
N GLU A 303 20.02 -3.34 -13.91
CA GLU A 303 21.03 -3.77 -12.95
C GLU A 303 21.83 -4.96 -13.50
N THR A 304 21.15 -5.92 -14.15
CA THR A 304 21.79 -7.00 -14.91
C THR A 304 22.78 -6.46 -15.94
N LEU A 305 22.39 -5.48 -16.75
CA LEU A 305 23.26 -4.86 -17.74
C LEU A 305 24.45 -4.14 -17.08
N SER A 306 24.23 -3.47 -15.94
CA SER A 306 25.33 -2.88 -15.17
C SER A 306 26.29 -3.93 -14.59
N LEU A 307 25.80 -5.10 -14.20
CA LEU A 307 26.61 -6.20 -13.69
C LEU A 307 27.41 -6.85 -14.83
N LEU A 308 26.78 -7.10 -15.98
CA LEU A 308 27.44 -7.62 -17.18
C LEU A 308 28.57 -6.69 -17.66
N HIS A 309 28.33 -5.37 -17.69
CA HIS A 309 29.39 -4.41 -18.04
C HIS A 309 30.51 -4.36 -17.00
N LYS A 310 30.21 -4.52 -15.70
CA LYS A 310 31.23 -4.59 -14.65
C LYS A 310 32.07 -5.85 -14.73
N ASP A 311 31.49 -6.94 -15.23
CA ASP A 311 32.16 -8.21 -15.50
C ASP A 311 33.00 -8.17 -16.80
N GLY A 312 32.99 -7.03 -17.51
CA GLY A 312 33.83 -6.77 -18.67
C GLY A 312 33.18 -7.06 -20.02
N LEU A 313 31.90 -7.46 -20.05
CA LEU A 313 31.21 -7.74 -21.30
C LEU A 313 30.91 -6.45 -22.06
N ARG A 314 31.19 -6.47 -23.36
CA ARG A 314 30.83 -5.42 -24.32
C ARG A 314 29.41 -5.62 -24.83
N GLU A 315 28.80 -4.55 -25.37
CA GLU A 315 27.42 -4.60 -25.87
C GLU A 315 27.17 -5.71 -26.90
N SER A 316 28.16 -6.05 -27.72
CA SER A 316 28.07 -7.15 -28.68
C SER A 316 28.01 -8.53 -28.01
N GLU A 317 28.78 -8.72 -26.93
CA GLU A 317 28.83 -9.97 -26.16
C GLU A 317 27.55 -10.15 -25.34
N VAL A 318 27.02 -9.06 -24.77
CA VAL A 318 25.70 -9.05 -24.11
C VAL A 318 24.58 -9.42 -25.09
N LYS A 319 24.61 -8.91 -26.33
CA LYS A 319 23.61 -9.28 -27.37
C LYS A 319 23.68 -10.74 -27.78
N VAL A 320 24.89 -11.31 -27.88
CA VAL A 320 25.09 -12.73 -28.21
C VAL A 320 24.58 -13.62 -27.07
N ALA A 321 24.97 -13.33 -25.84
CA ALA A 321 24.48 -14.02 -24.65
C ALA A 321 22.94 -13.99 -24.57
N LEU A 322 22.34 -12.83 -24.85
CA LEU A 322 20.90 -12.66 -24.87
C LEU A 322 20.25 -13.52 -25.96
N THR A 323 20.83 -13.57 -27.16
CA THR A 323 20.31 -14.38 -28.27
C THR A 323 20.40 -15.88 -27.94
N GLN A 324 21.51 -16.33 -27.35
CA GLN A 324 21.68 -17.71 -26.90
C GLN A 324 20.66 -18.11 -25.82
N MET A 325 20.34 -17.18 -24.91
CA MET A 325 19.26 -17.38 -23.93
C MET A 325 17.89 -17.49 -24.60
N ILE A 326 17.59 -16.65 -25.59
CA ILE A 326 16.33 -16.71 -26.35
C ILE A 326 16.20 -18.07 -27.03
N ASP A 327 17.25 -18.51 -27.73
CA ASP A 327 17.25 -19.77 -28.46
C ASP A 327 17.07 -20.96 -27.52
N ARG A 328 17.74 -20.95 -26.35
CA ARG A 328 17.60 -22.01 -25.34
C ARG A 328 16.20 -22.08 -24.74
N CYS A 329 15.59 -20.93 -24.41
CA CYS A 329 14.21 -20.88 -23.94
C CYS A 329 13.20 -21.32 -25.00
N GLN A 330 13.49 -21.08 -26.28
CA GLN A 330 12.66 -21.55 -27.39
C GLN A 330 12.78 -23.06 -27.61
N SER A 331 13.94 -23.66 -27.33
CA SER A 331 14.17 -25.11 -27.46
C SER A 331 13.68 -25.94 -26.26
N GLU A 332 13.66 -25.37 -25.06
CA GLU A 332 13.34 -26.09 -23.82
C GLU A 332 12.20 -25.40 -23.05
N LEU A 333 10.96 -25.74 -23.41
CA LEU A 333 9.79 -25.22 -22.72
C LEU A 333 9.71 -25.79 -21.28
N GLY A 334 10.13 -25.02 -20.29
CA GLY A 334 10.00 -25.36 -18.86
C GLY A 334 11.29 -25.73 -18.13
N SER A 335 12.47 -25.58 -18.73
CA SER A 335 13.73 -25.75 -18.01
C SER A 335 14.05 -24.54 -17.12
N SER A 336 14.56 -24.80 -15.91
CA SER A 336 15.00 -23.79 -14.97
C SER A 336 16.52 -23.73 -14.97
N ALA A 337 17.11 -22.56 -15.24
CA ALA A 337 18.56 -22.44 -15.27
C ALA A 337 19.10 -22.24 -13.83
N VAL A 338 19.98 -23.15 -13.41
CA VAL A 338 20.73 -23.03 -12.14
C VAL A 338 21.88 -22.02 -12.34
N VAL A 339 22.30 -21.32 -11.27
CA VAL A 339 23.40 -20.33 -11.27
C VAL A 339 24.64 -20.80 -12.04
N ASP A 340 25.00 -22.08 -11.91
CA ASP A 340 26.19 -22.66 -12.53
C ASP A 340 26.07 -22.81 -14.06
N GLU A 341 24.84 -22.87 -14.58
CA GLU A 341 24.56 -22.86 -16.02
C GLU A 341 24.50 -21.45 -16.60
N LEU A 342 24.23 -20.44 -15.77
CA LEU A 342 24.13 -19.05 -16.19
C LEU A 342 25.50 -18.44 -16.49
N VAL A 343 26.55 -18.92 -15.82
CA VAL A 343 27.94 -18.47 -15.98
C VAL A 343 28.44 -18.64 -17.42
N PRO A 344 28.47 -19.86 -18.00
CA PRO A 344 28.93 -20.04 -19.37
C PRO A 344 27.99 -19.41 -20.40
N LEU A 345 26.70 -19.38 -20.11
CA LEU A 345 25.67 -18.97 -21.06
C LEU A 345 25.61 -17.44 -21.24
N MET A 346 25.92 -16.69 -20.18
CA MET A 346 26.07 -15.25 -20.27
C MET A 346 27.53 -14.80 -20.43
N GLY A 347 28.50 -15.72 -20.57
CA GLY A 347 29.91 -15.37 -20.69
C GLY A 347 30.48 -14.67 -19.45
N LEU A 348 29.95 -14.98 -18.26
CA LEU A 348 30.39 -14.40 -17.01
C LEU A 348 31.69 -15.04 -16.53
N THR A 349 32.51 -14.24 -15.87
CA THR A 349 33.80 -14.66 -15.28
C THR A 349 33.68 -15.13 -13.85
N ASP A 350 32.59 -14.77 -13.15
CA ASP A 350 32.39 -15.07 -11.74
C ASP A 350 30.97 -15.59 -11.41
N ARG A 351 30.93 -16.65 -10.59
CA ARG A 351 29.71 -17.26 -10.06
C ARG A 351 28.93 -16.30 -9.17
N GLN A 352 29.58 -15.37 -8.48
CA GLN A 352 28.90 -14.40 -7.61
C GLN A 352 28.09 -13.39 -8.43
N THR A 353 28.58 -12.99 -9.61
CA THR A 353 27.84 -12.14 -10.56
C THR A 353 26.60 -12.88 -11.09
N ALA A 354 26.73 -14.15 -11.47
CA ALA A 354 25.61 -15.00 -11.90
C ALA A 354 24.55 -15.15 -10.80
N ALA A 355 24.98 -15.42 -9.56
CA ALA A 355 24.09 -15.56 -8.41
C ALA A 355 23.34 -14.26 -8.10
N LYS A 356 24.00 -13.10 -8.21
CA LYS A 356 23.36 -11.79 -8.07
C LYS A 356 22.31 -11.56 -9.15
N ILE A 357 22.62 -11.87 -10.41
CA ILE A 357 21.66 -11.74 -11.52
C ILE A 357 20.46 -12.66 -11.28
N CYS A 358 20.64 -13.93 -10.92
CA CYS A 358 19.52 -14.81 -10.53
C CYS A 358 18.70 -14.23 -9.35
N GLY A 359 19.38 -13.64 -8.37
CA GLY A 359 18.76 -12.98 -7.23
C GLY A 359 17.80 -11.85 -7.63
N LEU A 360 18.19 -11.02 -8.60
CA LEU A 360 17.40 -9.88 -9.07
C LEU A 360 16.04 -10.26 -9.67
N TYR A 361 15.91 -11.47 -10.22
CA TYR A 361 14.68 -11.95 -10.84
C TYR A 361 13.89 -12.91 -9.95
N SER A 362 14.56 -13.66 -9.08
CA SER A 362 13.87 -14.51 -8.09
C SER A 362 13.13 -13.71 -7.01
N GLU A 363 13.50 -12.45 -6.75
CA GLU A 363 12.74 -11.55 -5.88
C GLU A 363 11.42 -11.04 -6.52
N VAL A 364 11.31 -11.10 -7.86
CA VAL A 364 10.11 -10.70 -8.59
C VAL A 364 9.23 -11.93 -8.79
N LYS A 365 8.45 -12.29 -7.75
CA LYS A 365 7.51 -13.41 -7.82
C LYS A 365 6.41 -13.17 -8.87
N TYR A 366 6.63 -13.61 -10.11
CA TYR A 366 5.62 -13.65 -11.16
C TYR A 366 4.88 -14.99 -11.21
N SER A 367 4.52 -15.54 -10.04
CA SER A 367 3.53 -16.61 -9.90
C SER A 367 3.42 -17.00 -8.41
N GLU A 368 2.26 -16.77 -7.81
CA GLU A 368 1.92 -17.52 -6.59
C GLU A 368 1.46 -18.92 -7.01
N LEU A 369 2.40 -19.86 -7.14
CA LEU A 369 2.22 -21.30 -6.90
C LEU A 369 3.58 -22.00 -7.00
N TYR A 370 4.04 -22.51 -5.85
CA TYR A 370 5.18 -23.42 -5.59
C TYR A 370 6.53 -23.15 -6.26
N ASP A 371 7.53 -22.77 -5.45
CA ASP A 371 8.63 -23.70 -5.17
C ASP A 371 9.23 -23.40 -3.78
N THR A 372 9.45 -24.44 -3.00
CA THR A 372 9.77 -24.43 -1.57
C THR A 372 11.21 -24.86 -1.32
N GLU A 373 12.18 -24.48 -2.16
CA GLU A 373 13.54 -24.99 -1.95
C GLU A 373 14.71 -24.01 -2.15
N GLY A 374 14.47 -22.71 -2.37
CA GLY A 374 15.52 -21.69 -2.23
C GLY A 374 16.80 -21.97 -3.04
N SER A 375 16.69 -22.69 -4.15
CA SER A 375 17.79 -23.22 -4.98
C SER A 375 18.41 -22.19 -5.93
N GLY A 376 17.84 -20.98 -6.02
CA GLY A 376 18.37 -19.92 -6.88
C GLY A 376 18.25 -20.23 -8.38
N SER A 377 17.19 -20.92 -8.79
CA SER A 377 16.90 -21.22 -10.18
C SER A 377 15.89 -20.22 -10.77
N LEU A 378 16.06 -19.86 -12.05
CA LEU A 378 15.14 -18.98 -12.78
C LEU A 378 14.06 -19.81 -13.47
N THR A 379 12.78 -19.50 -13.31
CA THR A 379 11.72 -20.13 -14.11
C THR A 379 11.71 -19.57 -15.54
N ALA A 380 11.10 -20.26 -16.49
CA ALA A 380 10.95 -19.75 -17.86
C ALA A 380 10.24 -18.37 -17.93
N VAL A 381 9.35 -18.09 -16.96
CA VAL A 381 8.69 -16.79 -16.80
C VAL A 381 9.67 -15.73 -16.32
N ASP A 382 10.54 -16.05 -15.35
CA ASP A 382 11.57 -15.14 -14.83
C ASP A 382 12.62 -14.79 -15.88
N VAL A 383 13.04 -15.79 -16.66
CA VAL A 383 13.94 -15.59 -17.81
C VAL A 383 13.26 -14.70 -18.85
N SER A 384 11.98 -14.95 -19.17
CA SER A 384 11.23 -14.13 -20.13
C SER A 384 11.08 -12.68 -19.67
N ASN A 385 10.86 -12.44 -18.37
CA ASN A 385 10.81 -11.10 -17.78
C ASN A 385 12.19 -10.40 -17.80
N LEU A 386 13.27 -11.14 -17.58
CA LEU A 386 14.66 -10.71 -17.81
C LEU A 386 14.87 -10.24 -19.25
N MET A 387 14.38 -11.00 -20.22
CA MET A 387 14.47 -10.66 -21.65
C MET A 387 13.65 -9.42 -22.00
N GLY A 388 12.39 -9.36 -21.55
CA GLY A 388 11.51 -8.22 -21.83
C GLY A 388 12.05 -6.90 -21.28
N ALA A 389 12.71 -6.96 -20.13
CA ALA A 389 13.28 -5.79 -19.48
C ALA A 389 14.62 -5.33 -20.11
N LEU A 390 15.42 -6.24 -20.71
CA LEU A 390 16.70 -5.92 -21.37
C LEU A 390 16.51 -5.33 -22.77
N VAL A 391 15.42 -5.67 -23.46
CA VAL A 391 15.20 -5.26 -24.86
C VAL A 391 14.06 -4.24 -24.98
N GLY A 392 14.27 -3.03 -24.44
CA GLY A 392 13.31 -1.93 -24.41
C GLY A 392 12.80 -1.39 -25.78
N LYS A 393 13.05 -2.09 -26.89
CA LYS A 393 12.47 -1.83 -28.23
C LYS A 393 11.91 -3.08 -28.91
N ASP A 394 12.43 -4.28 -28.63
CA ASP A 394 11.86 -5.55 -29.12
C ASP A 394 10.85 -6.18 -28.16
N LEU A 395 10.58 -5.56 -27.00
CA LEU A 395 9.50 -5.98 -26.09
C LEU A 395 8.17 -6.12 -26.84
N PHE A 396 7.85 -5.19 -27.74
CA PHE A 396 6.65 -5.28 -28.59
C PHE A 396 6.71 -6.49 -29.54
N ARG A 397 7.88 -6.81 -30.08
CA ARG A 397 8.09 -7.97 -30.97
C ARG A 397 7.94 -9.28 -30.19
N VAL A 398 8.58 -9.42 -29.03
CA VAL A 398 8.51 -10.63 -28.19
C VAL A 398 7.09 -10.85 -27.65
N LEU A 399 6.41 -9.79 -27.21
CA LEU A 399 5.01 -9.85 -26.78
C LEU A 399 4.07 -10.27 -27.93
N THR A 400 4.37 -9.87 -29.17
CA THR A 400 3.55 -10.18 -30.36
C THR A 400 3.94 -11.47 -31.09
N THR A 401 5.11 -12.08 -30.83
CA THR A 401 5.57 -13.28 -31.54
C THR A 401 5.64 -14.55 -30.68
N HIS A 402 5.55 -14.43 -29.35
CA HIS A 402 5.63 -15.59 -28.46
C HIS A 402 4.23 -16.15 -28.14
N PRO A 403 3.95 -17.45 -28.37
CA PRO A 403 2.59 -18.03 -28.26
C PRO A 403 1.93 -17.83 -26.89
N THR A 404 2.71 -17.91 -25.80
CA THR A 404 2.21 -17.71 -24.43
C THR A 404 1.72 -16.28 -24.18
N TYR A 405 2.38 -15.27 -24.76
CA TYR A 405 2.02 -13.86 -24.60
C TYR A 405 0.98 -13.43 -25.63
N GLN A 406 0.99 -13.99 -26.84
CA GLN A 406 -0.11 -13.85 -27.79
C GLN A 406 -1.42 -14.33 -27.18
N LYS A 407 -1.41 -15.47 -26.48
CA LYS A 407 -2.60 -15.98 -25.79
C LYS A 407 -3.07 -15.02 -24.69
N LEU A 408 -2.16 -14.52 -23.85
CA LEU A 408 -2.45 -13.58 -22.76
C LEU A 408 -2.95 -12.22 -23.27
N ILE A 409 -2.38 -11.71 -24.36
CA ILE A 409 -2.80 -10.46 -25.03
C ILE A 409 -4.12 -10.66 -25.76
N SER A 410 -4.33 -11.81 -26.40
CA SER A 410 -5.60 -12.12 -27.07
C SER A 410 -6.75 -12.32 -26.09
N GLU A 411 -6.50 -12.93 -24.93
CA GLU A 411 -7.50 -13.09 -23.87
C GLU A 411 -7.82 -11.73 -23.21
N TYR A 412 -6.82 -10.86 -23.06
CA TYR A 412 -7.00 -9.49 -22.54
C TYR A 412 -7.77 -8.59 -23.53
N LEU A 413 -7.40 -8.59 -24.81
CA LEU A 413 -8.10 -7.81 -25.85
C LEU A 413 -9.51 -8.35 -26.12
N ALA A 414 -9.72 -9.67 -26.06
CA ALA A 414 -11.05 -10.27 -26.16
C ALA A 414 -11.94 -9.92 -24.96
N SER A 415 -11.35 -9.68 -23.77
CA SER A 415 -12.10 -9.20 -22.60
C SER A 415 -12.51 -7.73 -22.71
N GLU A 416 -11.70 -6.87 -23.35
CA GLU A 416 -12.08 -5.47 -23.66
C GLU A 416 -13.08 -5.37 -24.83
N GLU A 417 -13.01 -6.27 -25.82
CA GLU A 417 -14.01 -6.32 -26.91
C GLU A 417 -15.37 -6.86 -26.43
N ALA A 418 -15.37 -7.77 -25.46
CA ALA A 418 -16.60 -8.27 -24.83
C ALA A 418 -17.29 -7.22 -23.92
N GLU A 419 -16.54 -6.29 -23.33
CA GLU A 419 -17.11 -5.14 -22.60
C GLU A 419 -17.56 -4.00 -23.53
N SER A 420 -17.08 -3.95 -24.78
CA SER A 420 -17.47 -2.93 -25.77
C SER A 420 -18.54 -3.38 -26.77
N THR A 421 -18.97 -4.64 -26.75
CA THR A 421 -20.09 -5.16 -27.58
C THR A 421 -21.32 -5.51 -26.74
N THR A 422 -22.04 -4.49 -26.29
CA THR A 422 -23.50 -4.59 -26.12
C THR A 422 -24.17 -4.41 -27.48
N PRO A 423 -25.21 -5.19 -27.85
CA PRO A 423 -25.77 -5.13 -29.20
C PRO A 423 -26.59 -3.86 -29.41
N SER A 424 -26.12 -3.00 -30.31
CA SER A 424 -26.93 -1.94 -30.92
C SER A 424 -28.07 -2.56 -31.74
N THR A 425 -29.31 -2.21 -31.39
CA THR A 425 -30.53 -2.55 -32.15
C THR A 425 -30.53 -1.84 -33.51
N PRO A 426 -30.99 -2.46 -34.62
CA PRO A 426 -30.74 -1.95 -35.96
C PRO A 426 -31.75 -0.85 -36.37
N LEU A 427 -31.22 0.25 -36.90
CA LEU A 427 -31.96 1.26 -37.65
C LEU A 427 -32.35 0.71 -39.03
N ILE A 428 -33.65 0.63 -39.30
CA ILE A 428 -34.20 0.34 -40.62
C ILE A 428 -34.25 1.63 -41.45
N ASN A 429 -33.84 1.44 -42.70
CA ASN A 429 -33.67 2.35 -43.83
C ASN A 429 -34.86 3.30 -44.09
N GLY A 430 -34.57 4.58 -44.34
CA GLY A 430 -35.55 5.59 -44.78
C GLY A 430 -34.85 6.83 -45.33
N LYS A 431 -34.81 6.92 -46.66
CA LYS A 431 -34.05 7.86 -47.49
C LYS A 431 -34.82 9.20 -47.66
N VAL A 432 -34.06 10.25 -48.01
CA VAL A 432 -34.45 11.47 -48.79
C VAL A 432 -34.73 12.78 -48.02
N ALA A 433 -33.69 13.63 -48.03
CA ALA A 433 -33.61 15.02 -48.53
C ALA A 433 -34.22 16.23 -47.80
N ASN A 434 -33.38 17.29 -47.81
CA ASN A 434 -33.65 18.72 -47.92
C ASN A 434 -34.35 19.40 -46.74
N ASN A 435 -34.14 20.68 -46.44
CA ASN A 435 -33.10 21.69 -46.67
C ASN A 435 -33.54 22.87 -45.81
N ASN A 436 -32.56 23.63 -45.31
CA ASN A 436 -32.58 25.08 -45.09
C ASN A 436 -33.57 25.77 -44.11
N GLU A 437 -32.93 26.70 -43.38
CA GLU A 437 -33.41 28.02 -42.96
C GLU A 437 -34.44 28.05 -41.82
N GLY A 438 -34.34 28.91 -40.81
CA GLY A 438 -33.47 30.03 -40.54
C GLY A 438 -33.77 30.59 -39.14
N LEU A 439 -32.86 31.46 -38.68
CA LEU A 439 -32.93 32.43 -37.58
C LEU A 439 -34.32 33.08 -37.31
N PRO A 440 -34.51 33.95 -36.27
CA PRO A 440 -34.03 33.92 -34.88
C PRO A 440 -35.06 34.56 -33.87
N SER A 441 -34.60 34.75 -32.63
CA SER A 441 -34.86 35.90 -31.73
C SER A 441 -36.14 36.00 -30.87
N ASP A 442 -35.86 36.34 -29.59
CA ASP A 442 -36.62 37.14 -28.62
C ASP A 442 -38.02 36.62 -28.18
N ASN A 443 -38.46 36.76 -26.92
CA ASN A 443 -38.28 37.85 -25.99
C ASN A 443 -38.65 37.45 -24.56
N ARG A 444 -38.21 38.30 -23.62
CA ARG A 444 -38.43 38.32 -22.17
C ARG A 444 -39.89 38.54 -21.71
N SER A 445 -40.05 38.32 -20.40
CA SER A 445 -40.95 38.99 -19.42
C SER A 445 -42.36 38.39 -19.27
N ALA A 446 -43.07 38.44 -18.13
CA ALA A 446 -42.82 38.67 -16.70
C ALA A 446 -44.19 38.55 -15.98
N LEU A 447 -44.20 38.46 -14.64
CA LEU A 447 -45.31 38.82 -13.71
C LEU A 447 -46.54 37.84 -13.69
N LEU A 448 -47.30 37.59 -12.62
CA LEU A 448 -47.47 38.16 -11.28
C LEU A 448 -48.34 37.19 -10.41
N SER A 449 -48.04 37.16 -9.11
CA SER A 449 -48.92 36.98 -7.93
C SER A 449 -50.32 36.33 -8.03
N LYS A 450 -50.65 35.45 -7.07
CA LYS A 450 -51.62 35.77 -5.99
C LYS A 450 -51.71 34.69 -4.90
N THR A 451 -51.96 35.22 -3.70
CA THR A 451 -52.11 34.68 -2.33
C THR A 451 -53.47 34.03 -2.03
N ALA A 452 -53.50 33.20 -0.97
CA ALA A 452 -54.54 32.98 0.07
C ALA A 452 -54.67 31.46 0.38
N ASP A 453 -54.18 30.94 1.50
CA ASP A 453 -54.70 30.98 2.90
C ASP A 453 -56.05 30.29 3.14
N ASN A 454 -56.01 29.15 3.86
CA ASN A 454 -56.77 28.81 5.09
C ASN A 454 -56.52 27.33 5.43
N SER A 455 -55.74 27.01 6.46
CA SER A 455 -56.15 26.82 7.88
C SER A 455 -57.20 25.72 8.07
N SER A 456 -56.88 24.57 8.66
CA SER A 456 -57.04 24.24 10.11
C SER A 456 -57.46 22.75 10.16
N ALA A 457 -57.28 21.90 11.17
CA ALA A 457 -56.69 21.94 12.49
C ALA A 457 -56.37 20.49 12.92
N LEU A 458 -55.45 20.35 13.87
CA LEU A 458 -55.25 19.19 14.74
C LEU A 458 -56.53 18.85 15.54
N PRO A 459 -56.59 17.67 16.19
CA PRO A 459 -56.25 17.69 17.61
C PRO A 459 -55.42 16.48 18.09
N ASN A 460 -54.92 16.71 19.30
CA ASN A 460 -53.96 15.99 20.12
C ASN A 460 -54.68 15.12 21.19
N LYS A 461 -54.12 13.97 21.59
CA LYS A 461 -54.29 13.25 22.89
C LYS A 461 -53.45 11.95 22.83
N LYS A 462 -52.45 11.64 23.67
CA LYS A 462 -52.43 11.34 25.15
C LYS A 462 -53.54 10.35 25.53
N ASP A 463 -53.32 9.19 26.15
CA ASP A 463 -52.31 8.71 27.13
C ASP A 463 -52.09 7.17 27.01
N ASP A 464 -51.18 6.68 27.87
CA ASP A 464 -50.75 5.29 28.22
C ASP A 464 -49.41 4.77 27.66
#